data_AF-A0A537BPZ4-F1
#
_entry.id   AF-A0A537BPZ4-F1
#
_cell.length_a   1.000
_cell.length_b   1.000
_cell.length_c   1.000
_cell.angle_alpha   90.00
_cell.angle_beta   90.00
_cell.angle_gamma   90.00
#
_symmetry.space_group_name_H-M   'P 1'
#
loop_
_entity.id
_entity.type
_entity.pdbx_description
1 polymer ?
#
loop_
_entity_poly.entity_id
_entity_poly.type
_entity_poly.pdbx_seq_one_letter_code
_entity_poly.pdbx_strand_id
1 'polypeptide(L)'
;MRKPLTVEIVSDVICPWCYIGKRRLEKALALLGSDVDVNVRYLPFQLNPDMPQGGMPRADYRKSKFGSIERGRQLDARVAAEGRGEGIEFAFERMARTPSTLAAHRLIELAQRQGAGQAVVDELFRAYFEQAKDVRRRRPESARRDRTARRGFRLAAGVRRQRSRCAGRRDARSRHFRRADLHL
;
A
#
# COMPACT_ATOMS: atom_id res chain seq x y z
N MET A 1 -21.02 12.50 15.06
CA MET A 1 -19.74 12.07 14.46
C MET A 1 -19.65 12.69 13.06
N ARG A 2 -18.50 13.27 12.68
CA ARG A 2 -18.31 13.81 11.32
C ARG A 2 -18.17 12.66 10.33
N LYS A 3 -18.80 12.77 9.15
CA LYS A 3 -18.74 11.77 8.09
C LYS A 3 -17.31 11.73 7.51
N PRO A 4 -16.71 10.54 7.29
CA PRO A 4 -15.37 10.45 6.71
C PRO A 4 -15.36 11.02 5.29
N LEU A 5 -14.31 11.80 4.97
CA LEU A 5 -14.03 12.26 3.62
C LEU A 5 -13.47 11.09 2.81
N THR A 6 -14.14 10.74 1.72
CA THR A 6 -13.64 9.69 0.82
C THR A 6 -12.87 10.33 -0.33
N VAL A 7 -11.63 9.90 -0.53
CA VAL A 7 -10.78 10.30 -1.66
C VAL A 7 -10.62 9.11 -2.58
N GLU A 8 -11.14 9.23 -3.79
CA GLU A 8 -11.07 8.18 -4.81
C GLU A 8 -9.93 8.48 -5.79
N ILE A 9 -9.03 7.52 -5.94
CA ILE A 9 -7.83 7.65 -6.76
C ILE A 9 -7.92 6.65 -7.90
N VAL A 10 -8.12 7.16 -9.11
CA VAL A 10 -8.00 6.38 -10.34
C VAL A 10 -6.52 6.17 -10.63
N SER A 11 -6.05 4.92 -10.59
CA SER A 11 -4.61 4.62 -10.58
C SER A 11 -4.28 3.34 -11.33
N ASP A 12 -3.08 3.29 -11.92
CA ASP A 12 -2.48 2.07 -12.45
C ASP A 12 -1.13 1.79 -11.75
N VAL A 13 -0.86 0.53 -11.43
CA VAL A 13 0.35 0.12 -10.68
C VAL A 13 1.63 0.22 -11.50
N ILE A 14 1.52 0.37 -12.81
CA ILE A 14 2.63 0.60 -13.74
C ILE A 14 2.78 2.07 -14.16
N CYS A 15 1.96 2.97 -13.61
CA CYS A 15 2.06 4.40 -13.88
C CYS A 15 3.01 5.07 -12.86
N PRO A 16 4.15 5.64 -13.29
CA PRO A 16 5.09 6.23 -12.34
C PRO A 16 4.54 7.51 -11.72
N TRP A 17 3.69 8.26 -12.44
CA TRP A 17 3.03 9.45 -11.92
C TRP A 17 1.98 9.12 -10.86
N CYS A 18 1.31 7.97 -10.96
CA CYS A 18 0.44 7.50 -9.87
C CYS A 18 1.25 7.24 -8.60
N TYR A 19 2.49 6.75 -8.73
CA TYR A 19 3.34 6.52 -7.57
C TYR A 19 3.83 7.82 -6.91
N ILE A 20 4.28 8.78 -7.72
CA ILE A 20 4.63 10.14 -7.27
C ILE A 20 3.42 10.81 -6.61
N GLY A 21 2.26 10.75 -7.25
CA GLY A 21 1.00 11.29 -6.73
C GLY A 21 0.60 10.67 -5.40
N LYS A 22 0.78 9.35 -5.24
CA LYS A 22 0.57 8.67 -3.95
C LYS A 22 1.46 9.26 -2.85
N ARG A 23 2.77 9.42 -3.09
CA ARG A 23 3.69 10.00 -2.08
C ARG A 23 3.32 11.44 -1.71
N ARG A 24 2.96 12.26 -2.71
CA ARG A 24 2.51 13.63 -2.48
C ARG A 24 1.20 13.68 -1.68
N LEU A 25 0.25 12.80 -1.99
CA LEU A 25 -0.99 12.68 -1.22
C LEU A 25 -0.73 12.26 0.21
N GLU A 26 0.13 11.27 0.45
CA GLU A 26 0.50 10.82 1.80
C GLU A 26 1.10 11.98 2.62
N LYS A 27 1.97 12.79 2.02
CA LYS A 27 2.52 14.00 2.65
C LYS A 27 1.40 15.01 2.97
N ALA A 28 0.49 15.27 2.03
CA ALA A 28 -0.63 16.20 2.24
C ALA A 28 -1.58 15.72 3.35
N LEU A 29 -1.90 14.42 3.39
CA LEU A 29 -2.72 13.83 4.44
C LEU A 29 -2.05 13.90 5.81
N ALA A 30 -0.73 13.77 5.88
CA ALA A 30 0.01 13.94 7.13
C ALA A 30 -0.09 15.38 7.70
N LEU A 31 -0.19 16.39 6.82
CA LEU A 31 -0.37 17.79 7.23
C LEU A 31 -1.78 18.07 7.79
N LEU A 32 -2.81 17.36 7.31
CA LEU A 32 -4.19 17.49 7.83
C LEU A 32 -4.36 16.90 9.23
N GLY A 33 -3.45 16.03 9.67
CA GLY A 33 -3.50 15.42 11.00
C GLY A 33 -4.75 14.55 11.22
N SER A 34 -5.16 14.42 12.49
CA SER A 34 -6.31 13.61 12.89
C SER A 34 -7.65 14.34 12.87
N ASP A 35 -7.66 15.60 12.44
CA ASP A 35 -8.86 16.45 12.47
C ASP A 35 -9.88 16.07 11.38
N VAL A 36 -9.41 15.37 10.34
CA VAL A 36 -10.22 14.86 9.24
C VAL A 36 -10.03 13.35 9.14
N ASP A 37 -11.13 12.61 9.27
CA ASP A 37 -11.15 11.19 8.96
C ASP A 37 -11.19 11.00 7.44
N VAL A 38 -10.08 10.58 6.84
CA VAL A 38 -9.95 10.39 5.40
C VAL A 38 -9.87 8.90 5.06
N ASN A 39 -10.80 8.46 4.22
CA ASN A 39 -10.80 7.14 3.62
C ASN A 39 -10.30 7.21 2.17
N VAL A 40 -9.14 6.63 1.90
CA VAL A 40 -8.58 6.57 0.54
C VAL A 40 -8.98 5.27 -0.14
N ARG A 41 -9.61 5.37 -1.31
CA ARG A 41 -10.00 4.24 -2.16
C ARG A 41 -9.33 4.35 -3.52
N TYR A 42 -8.72 3.26 -3.98
CA TYR A 42 -8.16 3.15 -5.32
C TYR A 42 -9.18 2.52 -6.27
N LEU A 43 -9.39 3.19 -7.40
CA LEU A 43 -10.19 2.70 -8.52
C LEU A 43 -9.23 2.22 -9.62
N PRO A 44 -9.49 1.05 -10.21
CA PRO A 44 -8.58 0.46 -11.18
C PRO A 44 -8.60 1.26 -12.48
N PHE A 45 -7.41 1.55 -13.01
CA PHE A 45 -7.22 2.05 -14.36
C PHE A 45 -6.13 1.23 -15.05
N GLN A 46 -6.36 0.80 -16.28
CA GLN A 46 -5.35 0.10 -17.07
C GLN A 46 -4.84 1.05 -18.14
N LEU A 47 -3.57 1.47 -18.03
CA LEU A 47 -2.91 2.26 -19.08
C LEU A 47 -2.81 1.49 -20.41
N ASN A 48 -2.79 0.16 -20.33
CA ASN A 48 -2.69 -0.74 -21.47
C ASN A 48 -3.70 -1.89 -21.29
N PRO A 49 -5.00 -1.68 -21.58
CA PRO A 49 -6.02 -2.71 -21.40
C PRO A 49 -5.75 -3.95 -22.27
N ASP A 50 -5.14 -3.77 -23.44
CA ASP A 50 -4.81 -4.85 -24.38
C ASP A 50 -3.45 -5.51 -24.13
N MET A 51 -2.77 -5.17 -23.03
CA MET A 51 -1.49 -5.77 -22.69
C MET A 51 -1.66 -7.29 -22.51
N PRO A 52 -0.88 -8.13 -23.23
CA PRO A 52 -0.97 -9.58 -23.09
C PRO A 52 -0.85 -10.01 -21.64
N GLN A 53 -1.50 -11.11 -21.25
CA GLN A 53 -1.42 -11.63 -19.88
C GLN A 53 0.05 -11.89 -19.47
N GLY A 54 0.89 -12.26 -20.44
CA GLY A 54 2.34 -12.40 -20.34
C GLY A 54 3.12 -11.12 -20.01
N GLY A 55 2.51 -9.95 -20.19
CA GLY A 55 3.21 -8.70 -20.44
C GLY A 55 4.04 -8.76 -21.73
N MET A 56 4.83 -7.73 -21.96
CA MET A 56 5.77 -7.68 -23.08
C MET A 56 7.14 -7.13 -22.64
N PRO A 57 8.21 -7.34 -23.42
CA PRO A 57 9.50 -6.72 -23.14
C PRO A 57 9.35 -5.19 -23.04
N ARG A 58 9.98 -4.59 -22.02
CA ARG A 58 9.83 -3.16 -21.74
C ARG A 58 10.38 -2.32 -22.89
N ALA A 59 11.51 -2.72 -23.47
CA ALA A 59 12.13 -2.02 -24.59
C ALA A 59 11.16 -1.90 -25.79
N ASP A 60 10.54 -3.01 -26.18
CA ASP A 60 9.57 -3.06 -27.29
C ASP A 60 8.34 -2.20 -26.98
N TYR A 61 7.81 -2.30 -25.76
CA TYR A 61 6.71 -1.47 -25.30
C TYR A 61 7.05 0.02 -25.39
N ARG A 62 8.22 0.43 -24.90
CA ARG A 62 8.64 1.84 -24.89
C ARG A 62 8.88 2.35 -26.31
N LYS A 63 9.50 1.54 -27.16
CA LYS A 63 9.71 1.87 -28.57
C LYS A 63 8.38 2.08 -29.28
N SER A 64 7.42 1.16 -29.12
CA SER A 64 6.07 1.29 -29.67
C SER A 64 5.33 2.52 -29.13
N LYS A 65 5.43 2.79 -27.83
CA LYS A 65 4.69 3.89 -27.19
C LYS A 65 5.26 5.29 -27.45
N PHE A 66 6.58 5.41 -27.54
CA PHE A 66 7.26 6.72 -27.61
C PHE A 66 7.99 6.96 -28.94
N GLY A 67 7.94 6.01 -29.87
CA GLY A 67 8.59 6.09 -31.19
C GLY A 67 10.10 5.80 -31.16
N SER A 68 10.79 6.10 -30.06
CA SER A 68 12.22 5.78 -29.91
C SER A 68 12.60 5.39 -28.47
N ILE A 69 13.70 4.63 -28.37
CA ILE A 69 14.25 4.20 -27.07
C ILE A 69 14.84 5.39 -26.34
N GLU A 70 15.52 6.28 -27.07
CA GLU A 70 16.14 7.50 -26.55
C GLU A 70 15.10 8.44 -25.94
N ARG A 71 13.97 8.64 -26.63
CA ARG A 71 12.85 9.44 -26.11
C ARG A 71 12.24 8.78 -24.87
N GLY A 72 12.11 7.45 -24.88
CA GLY A 72 11.69 6.68 -23.71
C GLY A 72 12.59 6.91 -22.50
N ARG A 73 13.91 6.88 -22.70
CA ARG A 73 14.93 7.14 -21.65
C ARG A 73 14.88 8.58 -21.13
N GLN A 74 14.73 9.57 -22.00
CA GLN A 74 14.58 10.97 -21.59
C GLN A 74 13.36 11.20 -20.70
N LEU A 75 12.22 10.60 -21.06
CA LEU A 75 10.99 10.66 -20.26
C LEU A 75 11.17 9.94 -18.92
N ASP A 76 11.81 8.78 -18.92
CA ASP A 76 12.13 8.04 -17.68
C ASP A 76 13.09 8.84 -16.78
N ALA A 77 14.07 9.54 -17.34
CA ALA A 77 14.99 10.41 -16.59
C ALA A 77 14.26 11.58 -15.92
N ARG A 78 13.33 12.23 -16.64
CA ARG A 78 12.48 13.30 -16.08
C ARG A 78 11.64 12.78 -14.92
N VAL A 79 10.99 11.64 -15.11
CA VAL A 79 10.17 11.00 -14.07
C VAL A 79 11.02 10.59 -12.86
N ALA A 80 12.23 10.08 -13.10
CA ALA A 80 13.15 9.72 -12.03
C ALA A 80 13.59 10.94 -11.21
N ALA A 81 13.84 12.08 -11.87
CA ALA A 81 14.17 13.33 -11.18
C ALA A 81 13.03 13.79 -10.26
N GLU A 82 11.79 13.76 -10.73
CA GLU A 82 10.61 14.08 -9.91
C GLU A 82 10.43 13.07 -8.76
N GLY A 83 10.65 11.78 -9.04
CA GLY A 83 10.59 10.70 -8.05
C GLY A 83 11.52 10.89 -6.88
N ARG A 84 12.76 11.32 -7.13
CA ARG A 84 13.75 11.57 -6.06
C ARG A 84 13.27 12.62 -5.07
N GLY A 85 12.57 13.67 -5.53
CA GLY A 85 11.94 14.67 -4.64
C GLY A 85 10.88 14.07 -3.72
N GLU A 86 10.32 12.91 -4.09
CA GLU A 86 9.36 12.15 -3.30
C GLU A 86 9.96 10.94 -2.57
N GLY A 87 11.29 10.77 -2.60
CA GLY A 87 12.00 9.64 -2.00
C GLY A 87 11.81 8.32 -2.75
N ILE A 88 11.55 8.39 -4.07
CA ILE A 88 11.39 7.21 -4.94
C ILE A 88 12.66 7.04 -5.78
N GLU A 89 13.33 5.91 -5.58
CA GLU A 89 14.47 5.47 -6.40
C GLU A 89 13.99 4.53 -7.52
N PHE A 90 13.66 5.11 -8.68
CA PHE A 90 13.20 4.34 -9.83
C PHE A 90 14.32 3.50 -10.45
N ALA A 91 14.12 2.19 -10.51
CA ALA A 91 15.03 1.21 -11.08
C ALA A 91 14.76 0.95 -12.58
N PHE A 92 14.46 2.00 -13.37
CA PHE A 92 14.02 1.86 -14.77
C PHE A 92 14.97 1.01 -15.63
N GLU A 93 16.28 1.14 -15.43
CA GLU A 93 17.30 0.37 -16.16
C GLU A 93 17.26 -1.14 -15.87
N ARG A 94 16.76 -1.54 -14.69
CA ARG A 94 16.63 -2.96 -14.30
C ARG A 94 15.30 -3.58 -14.77
N MET A 95 14.36 -2.76 -15.23
CA MET A 95 13.02 -3.23 -15.59
C MET A 95 13.01 -3.87 -16.98
N ALA A 96 12.96 -5.20 -17.03
CA ALA A 96 12.97 -5.93 -18.30
C ALA A 96 11.60 -6.02 -18.98
N ARG A 97 10.48 -5.85 -18.25
CA ARG A 97 9.12 -6.12 -18.75
C ARG A 97 8.11 -5.07 -18.34
N THR A 98 7.14 -4.83 -19.22
CA THR A 98 5.89 -4.13 -18.90
C THR A 98 4.80 -5.19 -18.70
N PRO A 99 4.30 -5.40 -17.46
CA PRO A 99 3.29 -6.41 -17.17
C PRO A 99 1.87 -5.93 -17.47
N SER A 100 0.95 -6.88 -17.69
CA SER A 100 -0.48 -6.63 -17.54
C SER A 100 -0.81 -6.36 -16.06
N THR A 101 -1.68 -5.38 -15.79
CA THR A 101 -2.02 -4.96 -14.42
C THR A 101 -3.35 -5.50 -13.91
N LEU A 102 -4.09 -6.26 -14.70
CA LEU A 102 -5.40 -6.81 -14.33
C LEU A 102 -5.35 -7.61 -13.02
N ALA A 103 -4.36 -8.49 -12.86
CA ALA A 103 -4.21 -9.30 -11.64
C ALA A 103 -3.88 -8.44 -10.42
N ALA A 104 -3.04 -7.40 -10.59
CA ALA A 104 -2.70 -6.47 -9.54
C ALA A 104 -3.92 -5.65 -9.11
N HIS A 105 -4.75 -5.19 -10.05
CA HIS A 105 -6.00 -4.48 -9.78
C HIS A 105 -7.01 -5.33 -9.01
N ARG A 106 -7.19 -6.59 -9.40
CA ARG A 106 -8.05 -7.55 -8.66
C ARG A 106 -7.55 -7.76 -7.23
N LEU A 107 -6.24 -7.84 -7.04
CA LEU A 107 -5.63 -7.98 -5.72
C LEU A 107 -5.82 -6.72 -4.86
N ILE A 108 -5.69 -5.54 -5.44
CA ILE A 108 -5.97 -4.27 -4.75
C ILE A 108 -7.42 -4.24 -4.28
N GLU A 109 -8.37 -4.54 -5.16
CA GLU A 109 -9.79 -4.56 -4.81
C GLU A 109 -10.09 -5.56 -3.67
N LEU A 110 -9.51 -6.75 -3.71
CA LEU A 110 -9.62 -7.73 -2.64
C LEU A 110 -9.02 -7.22 -1.31
N ALA A 111 -7.89 -6.53 -1.37
CA ALA A 111 -7.22 -5.98 -0.20
C ALA A 111 -7.97 -4.79 0.41
N GLN A 112 -8.61 -3.96 -0.42
CA GLN A 112 -9.43 -2.83 0.03
C GLN A 112 -10.59 -3.29 0.91
N ARG A 113 -11.25 -4.39 0.54
CA ARG A 113 -12.33 -5.01 1.34
C ARG A 113 -11.87 -5.49 2.72
N GLN A 114 -10.57 -5.66 2.90
CA GLN A 114 -9.94 -6.11 4.14
C GLN A 114 -9.21 -4.97 4.88
N GLY A 115 -9.30 -3.73 4.39
CA GLY A 115 -8.59 -2.58 4.98
C GLY A 115 -7.08 -2.54 4.68
N ALA A 116 -6.58 -3.42 3.82
CA ALA A 116 -5.16 -3.52 3.45
C ALA A 116 -4.82 -2.85 2.11
N GLY A 117 -5.78 -2.17 1.46
CA GLY A 117 -5.63 -1.60 0.11
C GLY A 117 -4.42 -0.68 -0.05
N GLN A 118 -4.23 0.29 0.85
CA GLN A 118 -3.08 1.21 0.76
C GLN A 118 -1.73 0.49 0.85
N ALA A 119 -1.60 -0.46 1.78
CA ALA A 119 -0.36 -1.21 1.97
C ALA A 119 -0.04 -2.09 0.75
N VAL A 120 -1.06 -2.72 0.17
CA VAL A 120 -0.91 -3.52 -1.05
C VAL A 120 -0.52 -2.65 -2.25
N VAL A 121 -1.15 -1.49 -2.42
CA VAL A 121 -0.79 -0.54 -3.48
C VAL A 121 0.66 -0.07 -3.33
N ASP A 122 1.09 0.28 -2.11
CA ASP A 122 2.49 0.67 -1.85
C ASP A 122 3.46 -0.46 -2.19
N GLU A 123 3.19 -1.68 -1.75
CA GLU A 123 4.05 -2.83 -2.03
C GLU A 123 4.13 -3.14 -3.53
N LEU A 124 3.02 -3.01 -4.27
CA LEU A 124 3.00 -3.20 -5.72
C LEU A 124 3.82 -2.13 -6.45
N PHE A 125 3.70 -0.86 -6.05
CA PHE A 125 4.51 0.22 -6.61
C PHE A 125 6.01 -0.01 -6.35
N ARG A 126 6.38 -0.31 -5.10
CA ARG A 126 7.77 -0.61 -4.73
C ARG A 126 8.32 -1.82 -5.48
N ALA A 127 7.50 -2.88 -5.58
CA ALA A 127 7.86 -4.08 -6.33
C ALA A 127 8.18 -3.75 -7.79
N TYR A 128 7.33 -2.98 -8.45
CA TYR A 128 7.53 -2.67 -9.86
C TYR A 128 8.65 -1.65 -10.10
N PHE A 129 8.62 -0.53 -9.39
CA PHE A 129 9.47 0.63 -9.70
C PHE A 129 10.81 0.63 -8.99
N GLU A 130 10.90 0.18 -7.73
CA GLU A 130 12.18 0.17 -7.00
C GLU A 130 12.89 -1.19 -7.12
N GLN A 131 12.12 -2.28 -7.15
CA GLN A 131 12.67 -3.63 -7.14
C GLN A 131 12.76 -4.27 -8.53
N ALA A 132 12.18 -3.64 -9.55
CA ALA A 132 12.10 -4.15 -10.93
C ALA A 132 11.48 -5.56 -11.02
N LYS A 133 10.49 -5.85 -10.17
CA LYS A 133 9.78 -7.13 -10.11
C LYS A 133 8.47 -7.09 -10.89
N ASP A 134 8.07 -8.25 -11.40
CA ASP A 134 6.81 -8.42 -12.10
C ASP A 134 5.64 -8.51 -11.11
N VAL A 135 4.69 -7.57 -11.21
CA VAL A 135 3.53 -7.48 -10.33
C VAL A 135 2.47 -8.55 -10.59
N ARG A 136 2.50 -9.24 -11.75
CA ARG A 136 1.50 -10.28 -12.08
C ARG A 136 1.53 -11.48 -11.16
N ARG A 137 2.73 -11.82 -10.66
CA ARG A 137 2.99 -13.01 -9.84
C ARG A 137 3.23 -12.66 -8.37
N ARG A 138 3.12 -11.38 -8.02
CA ARG A 138 3.43 -10.93 -6.68
C ARG A 138 2.27 -11.26 -5.75
N ARG A 139 2.59 -11.88 -4.62
CA ARG A 139 1.69 -12.03 -3.48
C ARG A 139 2.21 -11.14 -2.35
N PRO A 140 1.73 -9.88 -2.26
CA PRO A 140 2.18 -8.92 -1.27
C PRO A 140 2.14 -9.51 0.14
N GLU A 141 3.16 -9.25 0.96
CA GLU A 141 3.14 -9.66 2.36
C GLU A 141 2.02 -8.97 3.13
N SER A 142 1.75 -7.72 2.76
CA SER A 142 0.58 -6.94 3.22
C SER A 142 -0.75 -7.63 2.92
N ALA A 143 -0.84 -8.40 1.83
CA ALA A 143 -2.01 -9.22 1.50
C ALA A 143 -2.04 -10.58 2.22
N ARG A 144 -0.99 -10.97 2.95
CA ARG A 144 -0.92 -12.22 3.74
C ARG A 144 -1.36 -12.02 5.20
N ARG A 145 -1.33 -10.79 5.72
CA ARG A 145 -1.71 -10.48 7.11
C ARG A 145 -3.24 -10.35 7.28
N ASP A 146 -3.86 -11.52 7.38
CA ASP A 146 -4.90 -11.96 8.34
C ASP A 146 -6.35 -11.43 8.33
N ARG A 147 -7.27 -12.38 8.58
CA ARG A 147 -8.73 -12.34 8.70
C ARG A 147 -9.27 -11.49 9.87
N THR A 148 -8.43 -10.70 10.55
CA THR A 148 -8.77 -10.04 11.82
C THR A 148 -8.44 -8.54 11.87
N ALA A 149 -7.79 -7.97 10.85
CA ALA A 149 -7.39 -6.55 10.86
C ALA A 149 -8.54 -5.59 10.46
N ARG A 150 -9.68 -5.67 11.15
CA ARG A 150 -10.64 -4.56 11.20
C ARG A 150 -10.07 -3.46 12.09
N ARG A 151 -9.22 -2.60 11.53
CA ARG A 151 -9.01 -1.22 11.98
C ARG A 151 -8.31 -0.48 10.86
N GLY A 152 -9.06 0.41 10.22
CA GLY A 152 -8.56 1.36 9.24
C GLY A 152 -7.26 1.98 9.73
N PHE A 153 -6.33 2.09 8.79
CA PHE A 153 -5.02 2.70 8.91
C PHE A 153 -5.08 3.98 9.77
N ARG A 154 -4.68 3.89 11.05
CA ARG A 154 -4.39 5.06 11.86
C ARG A 154 -2.98 5.51 11.50
N LEU A 155 -2.86 6.67 10.87
CA LEU A 155 -1.60 7.41 10.84
C LEU A 155 -1.19 7.71 12.28
N ALA A 156 -0.32 6.88 12.83
CA ALA A 156 0.33 7.14 14.11
C ALA A 156 1.58 7.98 13.85
N ALA A 157 1.40 9.30 13.76
CA ALA A 157 2.48 10.23 14.08
C ALA A 157 2.57 10.32 15.60
N GLY A 158 3.75 10.07 16.15
CA GLY A 158 3.96 9.80 17.57
C GLY A 158 3.58 10.95 18.49
N VAL A 159 2.80 10.64 19.54
CA VAL A 159 2.77 11.40 20.79
C VAL A 159 2.72 10.42 21.97
N ARG A 160 3.83 10.44 22.72
CA ARG A 160 4.03 10.10 24.14
C ARG A 160 3.44 8.79 24.68
N ARG A 161 4.35 7.84 24.95
CA ARG A 161 4.20 6.86 26.03
C ARG A 161 3.98 7.60 27.36
N GLN A 162 2.79 7.51 27.92
CA GLN A 162 2.59 7.53 29.36
C GLN A 162 1.23 6.95 29.71
N ARG A 163 1.24 5.74 30.27
CA ARG A 163 0.47 5.31 31.45
C ARG A 163 0.59 3.80 31.61
N SER A 164 1.51 3.39 32.48
CA SER A 164 1.50 2.08 33.12
C SER A 164 2.02 2.20 34.55
N ARG A 165 1.17 2.68 35.46
CA ARG A 165 1.25 2.37 36.90
C ARG A 165 -0.16 2.40 37.50
N CYS A 166 -0.83 1.25 37.43
CA CYS A 166 -1.87 0.72 38.30
C CYS A 166 -2.04 -0.73 37.78
N ALA A 167 -1.89 -1.82 38.51
CA ALA A 167 -1.95 -2.05 39.94
C ALA A 167 -0.93 -3.12 40.34
N GLY A 168 -0.18 -2.83 41.39
CA GLY A 168 0.65 -3.77 42.11
C GLY A 168 0.40 -3.56 43.59
N ARG A 169 -0.69 -4.13 44.11
CA ARG A 169 -0.83 -4.43 45.54
C ARG A 169 -1.30 -5.87 45.63
N ARG A 170 -0.32 -6.75 45.81
CA ARG A 170 -0.54 -8.00 46.54
C ARG A 170 -0.75 -7.59 47.98
N ASP A 171 -1.84 -8.02 48.58
CA ASP A 171 -1.83 -8.24 50.02
C ASP A 171 -2.45 -9.59 50.31
N ALA A 172 -1.73 -10.34 51.12
CA ALA A 172 -2.02 -11.69 51.53
C ALA A 172 -2.91 -11.63 52.78
N ARG A 173 -3.94 -12.47 52.85
CA ARG A 173 -4.51 -12.99 54.10
C ARG A 173 -5.43 -14.17 53.80
N SER A 174 -4.80 -15.34 53.77
CA SER A 174 -5.15 -16.54 54.53
C SER A 174 -6.55 -16.60 55.18
N ARG A 175 -7.31 -17.66 54.88
CA ARG A 175 -7.70 -18.77 55.79
C ARG A 175 -9.08 -19.35 55.42
N HIS A 176 -9.06 -20.68 55.31
CA HIS A 176 -10.04 -21.63 55.83
C HIS A 176 -11.45 -21.72 55.20
N PHE A 177 -11.71 -22.92 54.70
CA PHE A 177 -12.74 -23.87 55.18
C PHE A 177 -13.78 -24.37 54.15
N ARG A 178 -13.77 -25.71 54.06
CA ARG A 178 -14.83 -26.69 53.72
C ARG A 178 -15.12 -27.04 52.25
N ARG A 179 -14.79 -28.31 51.99
CA ARG A 179 -15.48 -29.28 51.13
C ARG A 179 -16.99 -29.31 51.36
N ALA A 180 -17.75 -29.42 50.28
CA ALA A 180 -18.93 -30.26 50.08
C ALA A 180 -19.14 -30.32 48.55
N ASP A 181 -18.92 -31.43 47.87
CA ASP A 181 -19.76 -32.64 47.75
C ASP A 181 -20.92 -32.53 46.74
N LEU A 182 -20.92 -33.55 45.86
CA LEU A 182 -22.00 -34.17 45.08
C LEU A 182 -22.62 -33.47 43.85
N HIS A 183 -22.38 -34.13 42.70
CA HIS A 183 -23.38 -34.77 41.83
C HIS A 183 -24.76 -34.10 41.69
N LEU A 184 -25.02 -33.52 40.52
CA LEU A 184 -25.96 -34.02 39.50
C LEU A 184 -25.81 -33.22 38.20
#